data_AF-A0A921DVD3-F1
#
_entry.id   AF-A0A921DVD3-F1
#
_cell.length_a   1.000
_cell.length_b   1.000
_cell.length_c   1.000
_cell.angle_alpha   90.00
_cell.angle_beta   90.00
_cell.angle_gamma   90.00
#
_symmetry.space_group_name_H-M   'P 1'
#
loop_
_entity.id
_entity.type
_entity.pdbx_description
1 polymer ?
#
loop_
_entity_poly.entity_id
_entity_poly.type
_entity_poly.pdbx_seq_one_letter_code
_entity_poly.pdbx_strand_id
1 'polypeptide(L)'
;MNQVKIAFFDIDGTLIDMNKKQISQKMLRTLKALQEQNIILCIATGRSPITLPDFGDVNFDAFLTFNGSYCFNQEETLYKNPIPRQDINQIVANARALKRPVAIATSDQIIANGQDADLIDYFAFARQEVIVSDEFEQLIANEPVFQVMLGSRQADYAQVMKNTTASQITA
;
A
#
# COMPACT_ATOMS: atom_id res chain seq x y z
N MET A 1 -9.73 4.59 35.34
CA MET A 1 -9.83 4.50 33.86
C MET A 1 -8.47 4.10 33.32
N ASN A 2 -8.39 3.16 32.38
CA ASN A 2 -7.11 2.80 31.77
C ASN A 2 -6.63 3.93 30.88
N GLN A 3 -5.41 4.40 31.12
CA GLN A 3 -4.77 5.43 30.30
C GLN A 3 -4.37 4.82 28.95
N VAL A 4 -4.81 5.43 27.84
CA VAL A 4 -4.38 5.06 26.49
C VAL A 4 -2.87 5.20 26.38
N LYS A 5 -2.21 4.24 25.72
CA LYS A 5 -0.75 4.21 25.53
C LYS A 5 -0.33 4.24 24.06
N ILE A 6 -1.22 3.82 23.17
CA ILE A 6 -0.98 3.75 21.73
C ILE A 6 -2.27 4.06 20.98
N ALA A 7 -2.15 4.76 19.85
CA ALA A 7 -3.27 5.10 18.97
C ALA A 7 -2.86 4.85 17.51
N PHE A 8 -3.72 4.12 16.79
CA PHE A 8 -3.53 3.82 15.36
C PHE A 8 -4.49 4.69 14.55
N PHE A 9 -3.97 5.29 13.49
CA PHE A 9 -4.71 6.18 12.61
C PHE A 9 -4.63 5.68 11.18
N ASP A 10 -5.80 5.52 10.57
CA ASP A 10 -5.91 5.49 9.12
C ASP A 10 -5.62 6.89 8.54
N ILE A 11 -5.33 6.96 7.24
CA ILE A 11 -5.05 8.20 6.52
C ILE A 11 -6.32 8.73 5.86
N ASP A 12 -6.85 7.97 4.90
CA ASP A 12 -7.83 8.46 3.92
C ASP A 12 -9.24 8.48 4.50
N GLY A 13 -9.78 9.68 4.74
CA GLY A 13 -11.06 9.86 5.43
C GLY A 13 -10.95 9.92 6.96
N THR A 14 -9.74 9.73 7.50
CA THR A 14 -9.47 9.80 8.94
C THR A 14 -8.57 10.99 9.29
N LEU A 15 -7.29 10.97 8.89
CA LEU A 15 -6.37 12.10 9.07
C LEU A 15 -6.47 13.11 7.94
N ILE A 16 -6.69 12.63 6.72
CA ILE A 16 -6.83 13.43 5.52
C ILE A 16 -8.28 13.43 5.08
N ASP A 17 -8.85 14.64 4.99
CA ASP A 17 -10.16 14.83 4.37
C ASP A 17 -10.08 14.47 2.88
N MET A 18 -10.91 13.54 2.40
CA MET A 18 -10.87 13.05 1.02
C MET A 18 -11.12 14.14 -0.03
N ASN A 19 -11.88 15.19 0.33
CA ASN A 19 -12.18 16.31 -0.56
C ASN A 19 -11.06 17.34 -0.55
N LYS A 20 -10.55 17.69 0.63
CA LYS A 20 -9.51 18.74 0.78
C LYS A 20 -8.11 18.21 0.57
N LYS A 21 -7.92 16.90 0.70
CA LYS A 21 -6.65 16.17 0.66
C LYS A 21 -5.58 16.76 1.60
N GLN A 22 -6.02 17.31 2.73
CA GLN A 22 -5.16 17.93 3.73
C GLN A 22 -5.64 17.55 5.14
N ILE A 23 -4.69 17.46 6.07
CA ILE A 23 -4.99 17.34 7.50
C ILE A 23 -5.52 18.66 8.04
N SER A 24 -6.52 18.60 8.92
CA SER A 24 -7.04 19.81 9.56
C SER A 24 -6.13 20.31 10.69
N GLN A 25 -6.08 21.62 10.90
CA GLN A 25 -5.36 22.22 12.03
C GLN A 25 -5.86 21.72 13.40
N LYS A 26 -7.12 21.30 13.49
CA LYS A 26 -7.65 20.67 14.70
C LYS A 26 -6.99 19.31 14.93
N MET A 27 -6.95 18.45 13.90
CA MET A 27 -6.32 17.13 14.00
C MET A 27 -4.82 17.23 14.28
N LEU A 28 -4.12 18.16 13.64
CA LEU A 28 -2.70 18.40 13.91
C LEU A 28 -2.44 18.74 15.39
N ARG A 29 -3.25 19.64 15.97
CA ARG A 29 -3.18 19.97 17.41
C ARG A 29 -3.51 18.78 18.29
N THR A 30 -4.49 17.97 17.90
CA THR A 30 -4.84 16.74 18.64
C THR A 30 -3.70 15.75 18.65
N LEU A 31 -3.05 15.49 17.51
CA LEU A 31 -1.91 14.56 17.44
C LEU A 31 -0.74 15.06 18.30
N LYS A 32 -0.39 16.35 18.21
CA LYS A 32 0.65 16.94 19.06
C LYS A 32 0.34 16.79 20.56
N ALA A 33 -0.90 17.03 20.98
CA ALA A 33 -1.32 16.84 22.37
C ALA A 33 -1.25 15.37 22.84
N LEU A 34 -1.47 14.40 21.94
CA LEU A 34 -1.28 12.98 22.26
C LEU A 34 0.21 12.65 22.45
N GLN A 35 1.09 13.21 21.61
CA GLN A 35 2.55 13.03 21.75
C GLN A 35 3.07 13.62 23.06
N GLU A 36 2.60 14.82 23.46
CA GLU A 36 2.93 15.44 24.74
C GLU A 36 2.54 14.57 25.95
N GLN A 37 1.55 13.69 25.78
CA GLN A 37 1.12 12.72 26.79
C GLN A 37 1.88 11.39 26.73
N ASN A 38 2.90 11.28 25.88
CA ASN A 38 3.67 10.06 25.62
C ASN A 38 2.79 8.91 25.10
N ILE A 39 1.77 9.23 24.30
CA ILE A 39 0.98 8.24 23.57
C ILE A 39 1.70 7.95 22.26
N ILE A 40 1.97 6.66 22.02
CA ILE A 40 2.57 6.17 20.78
C ILE A 40 1.56 6.37 19.64
N LEU A 41 1.97 7.03 18.57
CA LEU A 41 1.17 7.28 17.38
C LEU A 41 1.61 6.37 16.25
N CYS A 42 0.66 5.64 15.66
CA CYS A 42 0.93 4.76 14.53
C CYS A 42 0.04 5.09 13.35
N ILE A 43 0.59 4.99 12.13
CA ILE A 43 -0.20 4.96 10.90
C ILE A 43 -0.57 3.52 10.58
N ALA A 44 -1.82 3.27 10.19
CA ALA A 44 -2.29 1.99 9.66
C ALA A 44 -3.07 2.22 8.36
N THR A 45 -2.47 1.86 7.22
CA THR A 45 -2.98 2.24 5.90
C THR A 45 -2.74 1.19 4.83
N GLY A 46 -3.57 1.19 3.78
CA GLY A 46 -3.34 0.43 2.56
C GLY A 46 -2.26 1.02 1.65
N ARG A 47 -1.86 2.28 1.88
CA ARG A 47 -0.82 2.96 1.11
C ARG A 47 0.53 2.26 1.25
N SER A 48 1.36 2.41 0.22
CA SER A 48 2.78 2.05 0.25
C SER A 48 3.60 3.11 0.98
N PRO A 49 4.81 2.77 1.48
CA PRO A 49 5.68 3.74 2.16
C PRO A 49 5.96 5.00 1.33
N ILE A 50 6.21 4.86 0.02
CA ILE A 50 6.50 5.98 -0.88
C ILE A 50 5.30 6.92 -1.14
N THR A 51 4.11 6.54 -0.71
CA THR A 51 2.86 7.31 -0.90
C THR A 51 2.30 7.88 0.40
N LEU A 52 3.06 7.74 1.50
CA LEU A 52 2.71 8.35 2.76
C LEU A 52 2.81 9.88 2.65
N PRO A 53 1.78 10.61 3.11
CA PRO A 53 1.80 12.06 3.11
C PRO A 53 2.70 12.59 4.24
N ASP A 54 3.19 13.81 4.06
CA ASP A 54 3.84 14.56 5.13
C ASP A 54 2.78 15.18 6.06
N PHE A 55 2.94 14.98 7.37
CA PHE A 55 2.09 15.54 8.42
C PHE A 55 2.75 16.71 9.17
N GLY A 56 3.80 17.30 8.61
CA GLY A 56 4.55 18.39 9.21
C GLY A 56 5.28 17.93 10.47
N ASP A 57 5.15 18.67 11.57
CA ASP A 57 5.89 18.34 12.81
C ASP A 57 5.29 17.18 13.63
N VAL A 58 4.31 16.44 13.11
CA VAL A 58 3.77 15.26 13.80
C VAL A 58 4.59 14.04 13.42
N ASN A 59 5.38 13.56 14.37
CA ASN A 59 6.12 12.31 14.23
C ASN A 59 5.24 11.10 14.59
N PHE A 60 5.17 10.12 13.68
CA PHE A 60 4.58 8.83 13.99
C PHE A 60 5.68 7.84 14.37
N ASP A 61 5.42 7.02 15.38
CA ASP A 61 6.36 6.07 15.96
C ASP A 61 6.44 4.77 15.14
N ALA A 62 5.35 4.39 14.45
CA ALA A 62 5.33 3.21 13.58
C ALA A 62 4.34 3.37 12.41
N PHE A 63 4.62 2.67 11.32
CA PHE A 63 3.83 2.67 10.10
C PHE A 63 3.48 1.23 9.74
N LEU A 64 2.20 0.96 9.58
CA LEU A 64 1.65 -0.30 9.08
C LEU A 64 1.11 0.00 7.68
N THR A 65 1.92 -0.31 6.66
CA THR A 65 1.65 -0.05 5.25
C THR A 65 1.20 -1.31 4.53
N PHE A 66 0.68 -1.17 3.30
CA PHE A 66 0.16 -2.29 2.52
C PHE A 66 -0.85 -3.16 3.29
N ASN A 67 -1.78 -2.51 4.00
CA ASN A 67 -2.75 -3.19 4.87
C ASN A 67 -2.10 -4.06 5.96
N GLY A 68 -0.92 -3.65 6.44
CA GLY A 68 -0.18 -4.32 7.51
C GLY A 68 0.78 -5.41 7.03
N SER A 69 0.95 -5.62 5.72
CA SER A 69 1.94 -6.58 5.22
C SER A 69 3.38 -6.04 5.32
N TYR A 70 3.57 -4.74 5.53
CA TYR A 70 4.87 -4.15 5.82
C TYR A 70 4.78 -3.12 6.94
N CYS A 71 5.42 -3.41 8.06
CA CYS A 71 5.42 -2.57 9.26
C CYS A 71 6.84 -2.16 9.65
N PHE A 72 7.06 -0.87 9.86
CA PHE A 72 8.38 -0.32 10.19
C PHE A 72 8.26 0.87 11.14
N ASN A 73 9.36 1.19 11.82
CA ASN A 73 9.55 2.44 12.55
C ASN A 73 10.77 3.18 11.96
N GLN A 74 11.27 4.21 12.66
CA GLN A 74 12.42 4.97 12.19
C GLN A 74 13.75 4.18 12.20
N GLU A 75 13.83 3.10 12.97
CA GLU A 75 15.07 2.36 13.22
C GLU A 75 15.14 1.05 12.42
N GLU A 76 14.01 0.36 12.27
CA GLU A 76 13.98 -0.99 11.75
C GLU A 76 12.64 -1.39 11.10
N THR A 77 12.69 -2.50 10.36
CA THR A 77 11.48 -3.25 9.98
C THR A 77 10.99 -4.06 11.17
N LEU A 78 9.77 -3.79 11.61
CA LEU A 78 9.12 -4.53 12.69
C LEU A 78 8.49 -5.84 12.20
N TYR A 79 7.91 -5.81 11.00
CA TYR A 79 7.25 -6.96 10.38
C TYR A 79 7.19 -6.83 8.86
N LYS A 80 7.29 -7.95 8.15
CA LYS A 80 7.03 -8.02 6.72
C LYS A 80 6.44 -9.37 6.32
N ASN A 81 5.46 -9.34 5.44
CA ASN A 81 4.81 -10.51 4.85
C ASN A 81 4.61 -10.27 3.34
N PRO A 82 5.68 -10.31 2.54
CA PRO A 82 5.59 -10.12 1.10
C PRO A 82 4.82 -11.28 0.44
N ILE A 83 4.26 -11.01 -0.73
CA ILE A 83 3.59 -12.02 -1.56
C ILE A 83 4.65 -13.03 -2.04
N PRO A 84 4.41 -14.36 -1.94
CA PRO A 84 5.36 -15.34 -2.44
C PRO A 84 5.66 -15.14 -3.92
N ARG A 85 6.95 -15.14 -4.29
CA ARG A 85 7.38 -14.95 -5.69
C ARG A 85 6.69 -15.89 -6.67
N GLN A 86 6.47 -17.14 -6.28
CA GLN A 86 5.75 -18.11 -7.09
C GLN A 86 4.31 -17.66 -7.40
N ASP A 87 3.59 -17.14 -6.40
CA ASP A 87 2.24 -16.63 -6.60
C ASP A 87 2.26 -15.40 -7.50
N ILE A 88 3.23 -14.48 -7.34
CA ILE A 88 3.37 -13.30 -8.22
C ILE A 88 3.57 -13.74 -9.68
N ASN A 89 4.52 -14.64 -9.93
CA ASN A 89 4.79 -15.16 -11.27
C ASN A 89 3.54 -15.84 -11.87
N GLN A 90 2.79 -16.57 -11.05
CA GLN A 90 1.55 -17.22 -11.47
C GLN A 90 0.46 -16.20 -11.81
N ILE A 91 0.28 -15.17 -10.98
CA ILE A 91 -0.67 -14.07 -11.22
C ILE A 91 -0.31 -13.32 -12.51
N VAL A 92 0.98 -13.01 -12.72
CA VAL A 92 1.46 -12.34 -13.94
C VAL A 92 1.19 -13.20 -15.18
N ALA A 93 1.44 -14.52 -15.10
CA ALA A 93 1.14 -15.44 -16.20
C ALA A 93 -0.37 -15.53 -16.49
N ASN A 94 -1.20 -15.58 -15.45
CA ASN A 94 -2.66 -15.60 -15.56
C ASN A 94 -3.20 -14.28 -16.16
N ALA A 95 -2.67 -13.14 -15.72
CA ALA A 95 -3.02 -11.82 -16.23
C ALA A 95 -2.63 -11.67 -17.71
N ARG A 96 -1.45 -12.18 -18.10
CA ARG A 96 -1.01 -12.23 -19.51
C ARG A 96 -1.98 -13.03 -20.38
N ALA A 97 -2.49 -14.17 -19.90
CA ALA A 97 -3.51 -14.95 -20.62
C ALA A 97 -4.83 -14.19 -20.78
N LEU A 98 -5.17 -13.32 -19.82
CA LEU A 98 -6.30 -12.40 -19.87
C LEU A 98 -6.01 -11.10 -20.64
N LYS A 99 -4.79 -10.93 -21.17
CA LYS A 99 -4.31 -9.70 -21.82
C LYS A 99 -4.42 -8.46 -20.93
N ARG A 100 -4.17 -8.64 -19.63
CA ARG A 100 -4.17 -7.56 -18.63
C ARG A 100 -2.75 -7.24 -18.17
N PRO A 101 -2.36 -5.95 -18.14
CA PRO A 101 -1.12 -5.53 -17.51
C PRO A 101 -1.23 -5.63 -15.99
N VAL A 102 -0.07 -5.67 -15.34
CA VAL A 102 0.07 -5.82 -13.89
C VAL A 102 1.05 -4.75 -13.40
N ALA A 103 0.68 -4.06 -12.33
CA ALA A 103 1.58 -3.27 -11.51
C ALA A 103 1.93 -4.03 -10.22
N ILE A 104 3.15 -3.83 -9.73
CA ILE A 104 3.65 -4.38 -8.47
C ILE A 104 4.18 -3.25 -7.59
N ALA A 105 4.05 -3.40 -6.28
CA ALA A 105 4.57 -2.45 -5.31
C ALA A 105 5.56 -3.12 -4.35
N THR A 106 6.73 -2.52 -4.21
CA THR A 106 7.73 -2.82 -3.17
C THR A 106 7.74 -1.69 -2.14
N SER A 107 8.62 -1.74 -1.14
CA SER A 107 8.82 -0.65 -0.19
C SER A 107 9.18 0.69 -0.85
N ASP A 108 9.86 0.64 -2.00
CA ASP A 108 10.57 1.79 -2.56
C ASP A 108 10.06 2.20 -3.96
N GLN A 109 9.27 1.35 -4.61
CA GLN A 109 8.79 1.65 -5.96
C GLN A 109 7.50 0.92 -6.33
N ILE A 110 6.79 1.50 -7.29
CA ILE A 110 5.63 0.92 -7.94
C ILE A 110 5.86 0.99 -9.45
N ILE A 111 5.92 -0.18 -10.11
CA ILE A 111 6.14 -0.28 -11.56
C ILE A 111 5.20 -1.31 -12.18
N ALA A 112 4.99 -1.21 -13.48
CA ALA A 112 4.11 -2.08 -14.25
C ALA A 112 4.80 -2.68 -15.48
N ASN A 113 4.28 -3.81 -15.95
CA ASN A 113 4.71 -4.45 -17.20
C ASN A 113 3.94 -3.95 -18.44
N GLY A 114 3.07 -2.95 -18.26
CA GLY A 114 2.23 -2.35 -19.29
C GLY A 114 1.15 -1.48 -18.66
N GLN A 115 0.26 -0.96 -19.49
CA GLN A 115 -0.85 -0.12 -19.06
C GLN A 115 -2.11 -0.42 -19.88
N ASP A 116 -3.27 -0.32 -19.23
CA ASP A 116 -4.58 -0.35 -19.85
C ASP A 116 -5.48 0.68 -19.15
N ALA A 117 -6.68 0.91 -19.69
CA ALA A 117 -7.59 1.93 -19.16
C ALA A 117 -7.95 1.67 -17.69
N ASP A 118 -8.22 0.42 -17.31
CA ASP A 118 -8.58 0.07 -15.92
C ASP A 118 -7.43 0.38 -14.95
N LEU A 119 -6.18 0.06 -15.31
CA LEU A 119 -5.01 0.35 -14.45
C LEU A 119 -4.71 1.85 -14.40
N ILE A 120 -4.82 2.57 -15.52
CA ILE A 120 -4.66 4.03 -15.56
C ILE A 120 -5.70 4.71 -14.68
N ASP A 121 -6.98 4.34 -14.81
CA ASP A 121 -8.07 4.90 -14.01
C ASP A 121 -7.86 4.63 -12.53
N TYR A 122 -7.38 3.43 -12.18
CA TYR A 122 -7.06 3.07 -10.79
C TYR A 122 -5.98 3.98 -10.20
N PHE A 123 -4.85 4.18 -10.90
CA PHE A 123 -3.76 5.04 -10.43
C PHE A 123 -4.17 6.53 -10.40
N ALA A 124 -5.04 6.96 -11.31
CA ALA A 124 -5.54 8.33 -11.38
C ALA A 124 -6.33 8.75 -10.13
N PHE A 125 -7.01 7.83 -9.43
CA PHE A 125 -7.67 8.14 -8.14
C PHE A 125 -6.67 8.68 -7.10
N ALA A 126 -5.45 8.15 -7.09
CA ALA A 126 -4.36 8.60 -6.26
C ALA A 126 -3.54 9.75 -6.88
N ARG A 127 -3.91 10.25 -8.07
CA ARG A 127 -3.13 11.20 -8.90
C ARG A 127 -1.73 10.67 -9.23
N GLN A 128 -1.64 9.37 -9.44
CA GLN A 128 -0.42 8.70 -9.88
C GLN A 128 -0.53 8.32 -11.34
N GLU A 129 0.62 8.18 -11.98
CA GLU A 129 0.74 7.62 -13.32
C GLU A 129 1.22 6.17 -13.22
N VAL A 130 0.84 5.35 -14.20
CA VAL A 130 1.36 3.99 -14.32
C VAL A 130 2.76 4.07 -14.91
N ILE A 131 3.76 3.69 -14.13
CA ILE A 131 5.16 3.67 -14.58
C ILE A 131 5.47 2.30 -15.18
N VAL A 132 5.57 2.23 -16.51
CA VAL A 132 5.99 1.01 -17.21
C VAL A 132 7.51 0.92 -17.19
N SER A 133 8.07 -0.23 -16.81
CA SER A 133 9.52 -0.43 -16.71
C SER A 133 9.96 -1.80 -17.22
N ASP A 134 11.08 -1.83 -17.94
CA ASP A 134 11.74 -3.07 -18.38
C ASP A 134 12.36 -3.85 -17.20
N GLU A 135 12.49 -3.21 -16.03
CA GLU A 135 12.99 -3.84 -14.79
C GLU A 135 11.93 -4.67 -14.06
N PHE A 136 10.69 -4.74 -14.56
CA PHE A 136 9.56 -5.42 -13.89
C PHE A 136 9.89 -6.85 -13.42
N GLU A 137 10.43 -7.68 -14.31
CA GLU A 137 10.78 -9.07 -14.01
C GLU A 137 11.98 -9.15 -13.04
N GLN A 138 12.95 -8.24 -13.20
CA GLN A 138 14.11 -8.14 -12.30
C GLN A 138 13.68 -7.74 -10.88
N LEU A 139 12.69 -6.85 -10.77
CA LEU A 139 12.17 -6.40 -9.49
C LEU A 139 11.50 -7.55 -8.73
N ILE A 140 10.66 -8.35 -9.39
CA ILE A 140 10.05 -9.56 -8.81
C ILE A 140 11.12 -10.56 -8.35
N ALA A 141 12.21 -10.68 -9.11
CA ALA A 141 13.28 -11.62 -8.83
C ALA A 141 14.16 -11.21 -7.65
N ASN A 142 14.24 -9.92 -7.32
CA ASN A 142 15.21 -9.42 -6.35
C ASN A 142 14.58 -8.78 -5.11
N GLU A 143 13.39 -8.21 -5.22
CA GLU A 143 12.77 -7.43 -4.15
C GLU A 143 11.51 -8.08 -3.58
N PRO A 144 11.21 -7.85 -2.27
CA PRO A 144 9.92 -8.20 -1.70
C PRO A 144 8.80 -7.34 -2.28
N VAL A 145 7.83 -7.98 -2.91
CA VAL A 145 6.61 -7.33 -3.40
C VAL A 145 5.50 -7.52 -2.38
N PHE A 146 4.81 -6.44 -2.04
CA PHE A 146 3.75 -6.43 -1.03
C PHE A 146 2.35 -6.29 -1.64
N GLN A 147 2.26 -5.80 -2.88
CA GLN A 147 0.98 -5.64 -3.56
C GLN A 147 1.12 -5.91 -5.06
N VAL A 148 0.10 -6.56 -5.62
CA VAL A 148 -0.06 -6.78 -7.07
C VAL A 148 -1.40 -6.13 -7.47
N MET A 149 -1.39 -5.30 -8.50
CA MET A 149 -2.54 -4.53 -8.95
C MET A 149 -2.79 -4.79 -10.43
N LEU A 150 -4.02 -5.10 -10.79
CA LEU A 150 -4.46 -5.28 -12.18
C LEU A 150 -5.95 -4.99 -12.31
N GLY A 151 -6.36 -4.47 -13.46
CA GLY A 151 -7.77 -4.33 -13.82
C GLY A 151 -8.41 -5.71 -14.01
N SER A 152 -9.46 -6.01 -13.23
CA SER A 152 -10.18 -7.27 -13.32
C SER A 152 -11.67 -7.08 -12.98
N ARG A 153 -12.49 -8.07 -13.35
CA ARG A 153 -13.90 -8.16 -12.94
C ARG A 153 -14.10 -9.41 -12.11
N GLN A 154 -15.13 -9.45 -11.28
CA GLN A 154 -15.37 -10.59 -10.37
C GLN A 154 -15.42 -11.95 -11.10
N ALA A 155 -15.92 -11.97 -12.35
CA ALA A 155 -15.94 -13.16 -13.18
C ALA A 155 -14.54 -13.72 -13.50
N ASP A 156 -13.51 -12.88 -13.50
CA ASP A 156 -12.13 -13.25 -13.84
C ASP A 156 -11.29 -13.61 -12.60
N TYR A 157 -11.78 -13.38 -11.38
CA TYR A 157 -11.01 -13.57 -10.14
C TYR A 157 -10.47 -14.99 -9.98
N ALA A 158 -11.29 -16.00 -10.30
CA ALA A 158 -10.85 -17.40 -10.26
C ALA A 158 -9.73 -17.68 -11.27
N GLN A 159 -9.75 -17.01 -12.42
CA GLN A 159 -8.72 -17.16 -13.44
C GLN A 159 -7.43 -16.41 -13.06
N VAL A 160 -7.54 -15.21 -12.47
CA VAL A 160 -6.41 -14.43 -11.94
C VAL A 160 -5.69 -15.21 -10.83
N MET A 161 -6.44 -15.82 -9.92
CA MET A 161 -5.91 -16.55 -8.76
C MET A 161 -5.65 -18.04 -9.04
N LYS A 162 -5.79 -18.49 -10.29
CA LYS A 162 -5.59 -19.89 -10.63
C LYS A 162 -4.18 -20.34 -10.27
N ASN A 163 -4.08 -21.42 -9.48
CA ASN A 163 -2.83 -22.04 -9.02
C ASN A 163 -1.98 -21.17 -8.07
N THR A 164 -2.51 -20.09 -7.50
CA THR A 164 -1.86 -19.43 -6.36
C THR A 164 -2.12 -20.21 -5.08
N THR A 165 -1.27 -20.02 -4.07
CA THR A 165 -1.28 -20.87 -2.86
C THR A 165 -1.51 -20.09 -1.56
N ALA A 166 -1.04 -18.85 -1.49
CA ALA A 166 -1.13 -18.02 -0.28
C ALA A 166 -1.76 -16.64 -0.54
N SER A 167 -1.85 -16.24 -1.80
CA SER A 167 -2.34 -14.91 -2.18
C SER A 167 -3.87 -14.87 -2.24
N GLN A 168 -4.43 -13.71 -1.89
CA GLN A 168 -5.87 -13.45 -1.94
C GLN A 168 -6.13 -12.08 -2.57
N ILE A 169 -7.29 -11.93 -3.20
CA ILE A 169 -7.77 -10.63 -3.67
C ILE A 169 -8.38 -9.89 -2.49
N THR A 170 -7.91 -8.67 -2.26
CA THR A 170 -8.54 -7.73 -1.32
C THR A 170 -9.37 -6.74 -2.13
N ALA A 171 -10.65 -6.58 -1.77
CA ALA A 171 -11.55 -5.61 -2.39
C ALA A 171 -11.48 -4.23 -1.72
#